data_AF-A0A9X3N1X1-F1
#
_entry.id   AF-A0A9X3N1X1-F1
#
_cell.length_a   1.000
_cell.length_b   1.000
_cell.length_c   1.000
_cell.angle_alpha   90.00
_cell.angle_beta   90.00
_cell.angle_gamma   90.00
#
_symmetry.space_group_name_H-M   'P 1'
#
loop_
_entity.id
_entity.type
_entity.pdbx_description
1 polymer ?
#
loop_
_entity_poly.entity_id
_entity_poly.type
_entity_poly.pdbx_seq_one_letter_code
_entity_poly.pdbx_strand_id
1 'polypeptide(L)'
;MTGDHADDLLKRALIDAEAAASVALRVTPLSLSEALTVVFHGRKDLGTIQTYVAHGGRGAGDAVGKDELMRVPLDLDLAAAEDREEAEHLFAEQAGALRDALIGADTVLDLWREPFEDLVGDHIRVDRRLRLDVRLPAHRLLPTALISPEKQIVVTAVCSARPLAAGRPPMGIAVGQQDVARVYPLPDDPERCLEDFFQFASERAHELAEQLGRQEASVQRFLELSGDDFHQTG
;
A
#
# COMPACT_ATOMS: atom_id res chain seq x y z
N MET A 1 -27.13 -23.77 -2.35
CA MET A 1 -27.60 -22.76 -1.36
C MET A 1 -26.47 -21.77 -1.08
N THR A 2 -26.16 -20.92 -2.06
CA THR A 2 -24.99 -20.02 -2.05
C THR A 2 -25.32 -18.64 -2.65
N GLY A 3 -26.61 -18.35 -2.93
CA GLY A 3 -27.09 -17.09 -3.50
C GLY A 3 -27.54 -16.03 -2.48
N ASP A 4 -27.91 -16.42 -1.26
CA ASP A 4 -28.45 -15.48 -0.26
C ASP A 4 -27.39 -14.52 0.33
N HIS A 5 -26.11 -14.89 0.32
CA HIS A 5 -25.10 -14.11 1.05
C HIS A 5 -24.66 -12.85 0.30
N ALA A 6 -24.65 -12.87 -1.03
CA ALA A 6 -24.34 -11.70 -1.84
C ALA A 6 -25.50 -10.68 -1.83
N ASP A 7 -26.74 -11.16 -1.90
CA ASP A 7 -27.95 -10.35 -1.81
C ASP A 7 -28.12 -9.68 -0.45
N ASP A 8 -27.80 -10.37 0.64
CA ASP A 8 -27.85 -9.81 1.99
C ASP A 8 -26.72 -8.80 2.25
N LEU A 9 -25.55 -8.99 1.61
CA LEU A 9 -24.44 -8.02 1.64
C LEU A 9 -24.80 -6.74 0.86
N LEU A 10 -25.45 -6.87 -0.29
CA LEU A 10 -25.96 -5.75 -1.09
C LEU A 10 -27.11 -5.02 -0.37
N LYS A 11 -28.05 -5.77 0.26
CA LYS A 11 -29.17 -5.18 1.01
C LYS A 11 -28.71 -4.44 2.27
N ARG A 12 -27.71 -4.95 2.99
CA ARG A 12 -27.16 -4.29 4.19
C ARG A 12 -26.37 -3.03 3.87
N ALA A 13 -25.76 -2.96 2.69
CA ALA A 13 -25.08 -1.77 2.22
C ALA A 13 -26.02 -0.58 1.98
N LEU A 14 -27.33 -0.83 1.82
CA LEU A 14 -28.34 0.18 1.48
C LEU A 14 -28.99 0.87 2.70
N ILE A 15 -28.50 0.65 3.92
CA ILE A 15 -29.21 1.03 5.17
C ILE A 15 -28.43 2.07 6.00
N ASP A 16 -27.85 3.07 5.35
CA ASP A 16 -27.86 4.46 5.86
C ASP A 16 -27.90 5.44 4.66
N ALA A 17 -29.12 5.84 4.32
CA ALA A 17 -29.72 5.35 3.06
C ALA A 17 -29.85 6.39 1.93
N GLU A 18 -29.51 7.66 2.13
CA GLU A 18 -29.76 8.70 1.12
C GLU A 18 -28.51 9.17 0.34
N ALA A 19 -27.29 8.87 0.81
CA ALA A 19 -26.06 9.42 0.21
C ALA A 19 -24.84 8.47 0.12
N ALA A 20 -24.83 7.33 0.83
CA ALA A 20 -23.71 6.40 0.82
C ALA A 20 -24.14 4.94 1.00
N ALA A 21 -23.30 4.01 0.54
CA ALA A 21 -23.50 2.57 0.71
C ALA A 21 -22.17 1.87 1.02
N SER A 22 -22.17 0.83 1.86
CA SER A 22 -20.94 0.11 2.23
C SER A 22 -21.09 -1.41 2.22
N VAL A 23 -20.20 -2.10 1.50
CA VAL A 23 -20.12 -3.58 1.50
C VAL A 23 -18.79 -4.02 2.10
N ALA A 24 -18.81 -5.00 3.00
CA ALA A 24 -17.62 -5.58 3.60
C ALA A 24 -17.39 -7.01 3.10
N LEU A 25 -16.16 -7.32 2.72
CA LEU A 25 -15.71 -8.65 2.31
C LEU A 25 -14.56 -9.10 3.20
N ARG A 26 -14.74 -10.24 3.88
CA ARG A 26 -13.67 -10.89 4.63
C ARG A 26 -12.73 -11.65 3.68
N VAL A 27 -11.42 -11.50 3.90
CA VAL A 27 -10.36 -12.15 3.13
C VAL A 27 -9.56 -13.08 4.05
N THR A 28 -9.63 -14.36 3.72
CA THR A 28 -8.91 -15.48 4.36
C THR A 28 -8.82 -16.65 3.37
N PRO A 29 -7.84 -17.56 3.47
CA PRO A 29 -6.69 -17.51 4.38
C PRO A 29 -5.61 -16.53 3.87
N LEU A 30 -4.74 -16.12 4.78
CA LEU A 30 -3.58 -15.26 4.51
C LEU A 30 -2.36 -15.87 5.23
N SER A 31 -1.18 -15.71 4.65
CA SER A 31 0.09 -16.28 5.13
C SER A 31 0.70 -15.43 6.26
N LEU A 32 0.74 -14.11 6.09
CA LEU A 32 1.31 -13.15 7.04
C LEU A 32 0.24 -12.50 7.92
N SER A 33 -0.83 -12.09 7.26
CA SER A 33 -1.99 -11.49 7.91
C SER A 33 -2.89 -12.59 8.47
N GLU A 34 -3.59 -12.36 9.58
CA GLU A 34 -4.52 -13.38 10.11
C GLU A 34 -5.85 -13.35 9.31
N ALA A 35 -6.38 -12.16 9.10
CA ALA A 35 -7.55 -11.89 8.27
C ALA A 35 -7.53 -10.42 7.86
N LEU A 36 -8.13 -10.11 6.72
CA LEU A 36 -8.37 -8.74 6.29
C LEU A 36 -9.86 -8.55 5.98
N THR A 37 -10.32 -7.31 6.08
CA THR A 37 -11.64 -6.88 5.63
C THR A 37 -11.48 -5.83 4.55
N VAL A 38 -12.02 -6.08 3.37
CA VAL A 38 -12.17 -5.09 2.31
C VAL A 38 -13.51 -4.39 2.50
N VAL A 39 -13.51 -3.07 2.46
CA VAL A 39 -14.72 -2.25 2.51
C VAL A 39 -14.83 -1.45 1.22
N PHE A 40 -15.89 -1.70 0.45
CA PHE A 40 -16.29 -0.86 -0.67
C PHE A 40 -17.28 0.18 -0.17
N HIS A 41 -16.92 1.46 -0.30
CA HIS A 41 -17.72 2.57 0.22
C HIS A 41 -18.14 3.50 -0.94
N GLY A 42 -19.37 3.33 -1.39
CA GLY A 42 -20.00 4.19 -2.40
C GLY A 42 -20.45 5.50 -1.78
N ARG A 43 -20.06 6.62 -2.39
CA ARG A 43 -20.40 7.97 -1.93
C ARG A 43 -20.92 8.83 -3.08
N LYS A 44 -22.16 9.30 -2.95
CA LYS A 44 -22.82 10.10 -4.00
C LYS A 44 -22.12 11.43 -4.25
N ASP A 45 -21.56 12.05 -3.20
CA ASP A 45 -20.83 13.31 -3.30
C ASP A 45 -19.45 13.17 -3.96
N LEU A 46 -18.85 11.98 -3.89
CA LEU A 46 -17.56 11.69 -4.52
C LEU A 46 -17.71 11.13 -5.94
N GLY A 47 -18.91 10.64 -6.32
CA GLY A 47 -19.16 10.04 -7.63
C GLY A 47 -18.36 8.75 -7.88
N THR A 48 -17.89 8.07 -6.83
CA THR A 48 -17.07 6.86 -6.92
C THR A 48 -17.30 5.91 -5.75
N ILE A 49 -16.93 4.64 -5.94
CA ILE A 49 -16.94 3.61 -4.90
C ILE A 49 -15.50 3.40 -4.44
N GLN A 50 -15.18 3.93 -3.27
CA GLN A 50 -13.83 3.88 -2.73
C GLN A 50 -13.55 2.56 -2.02
N THR A 51 -12.41 1.97 -2.31
CA THR A 51 -11.96 0.74 -1.65
C THR A 51 -11.04 1.02 -0.47
N TYR A 52 -11.32 0.36 0.65
CA TYR A 52 -10.52 0.39 1.87
C TYR A 52 -10.21 -1.03 2.35
N VAL A 53 -9.11 -1.18 3.09
CA VAL A 53 -8.72 -2.44 3.72
C VAL A 53 -8.43 -2.20 5.21
N ALA A 54 -8.94 -3.08 6.05
CA ALA A 54 -8.70 -3.11 7.49
C ALA A 54 -8.18 -4.48 7.93
N HIS A 55 -7.46 -4.50 9.05
CA HIS A 55 -7.08 -5.75 9.72
C HIS A 55 -8.28 -6.44 10.38
N GLY A 56 -8.21 -7.76 10.46
CA GLY A 56 -9.23 -8.62 11.07
C GLY A 56 -10.34 -9.01 10.11
N GLY A 57 -11.15 -10.00 10.51
CA GLY A 57 -12.30 -10.49 9.75
C GLY A 57 -13.60 -9.90 10.26
N ARG A 58 -13.83 -8.62 9.99
CA ARG A 58 -15.04 -7.89 10.42
C ARG A 58 -16.24 -8.29 9.58
N GLY A 59 -17.38 -8.44 10.25
CA GLY A 59 -18.67 -8.75 9.64
C GLY A 59 -19.48 -7.52 9.28
N ALA A 60 -20.59 -7.74 8.59
CA ALA A 60 -21.53 -6.68 8.29
C ALA A 60 -22.17 -6.12 9.58
N GLY A 61 -22.14 -4.80 9.74
CA GLY A 61 -22.64 -4.10 10.94
C GLY A 61 -21.57 -3.80 11.99
N ASP A 62 -20.35 -4.31 11.83
CA ASP A 62 -19.24 -3.97 12.71
C ASP A 62 -18.80 -2.51 12.45
N ALA A 63 -18.69 -1.73 13.52
CA ALA A 63 -18.13 -0.39 13.43
C ALA A 63 -16.63 -0.48 13.12
N VAL A 64 -16.16 0.34 12.18
CA VAL A 64 -14.75 0.50 11.85
C VAL A 64 -14.36 1.96 12.02
N GLY A 65 -13.38 2.21 12.88
CA GLY A 65 -12.83 3.53 13.09
C GLY A 65 -12.10 4.01 11.83
N LYS A 66 -12.10 5.33 11.60
CA LYS A 66 -11.36 5.94 10.48
C LYS A 66 -9.86 5.58 10.49
N ASP A 67 -9.27 5.51 11.68
CA ASP A 67 -7.85 5.17 11.85
C ASP A 67 -7.55 3.67 11.71
N GLU A 68 -8.57 2.86 11.43
CA GLU A 68 -8.47 1.43 11.17
C GLU A 68 -8.61 1.10 9.67
N LEU A 69 -8.89 2.10 8.82
CA LEU A 69 -9.09 1.96 7.39
C LEU A 69 -7.87 2.46 6.61
N MET A 70 -7.28 1.58 5.80
CA MET A 70 -6.27 1.95 4.81
C MET A 70 -6.94 2.11 3.44
N ARG A 71 -6.79 3.28 2.82
CA ARG A 71 -7.28 3.51 1.45
C ARG A 71 -6.44 2.71 0.45
N VAL A 72 -7.09 1.92 -0.39
CA VAL A 72 -6.45 1.17 -1.49
C VAL A 72 -7.10 1.63 -2.80
N PRO A 73 -6.43 2.41 -3.66
CA PRO A 73 -7.02 3.08 -4.84
C PRO A 73 -7.29 2.12 -6.00
N LEU A 74 -7.99 1.03 -5.70
CA LEU A 74 -8.51 0.01 -6.59
C LEU A 74 -10.02 0.05 -6.49
N ASP A 75 -10.59 1.08 -7.10
CA ASP A 75 -12.00 1.42 -6.90
C ASP A 75 -12.89 0.50 -7.74
N LEU A 76 -14.03 0.16 -7.16
CA LEU A 76 -15.04 -0.65 -7.83
C LEU A 76 -15.71 0.20 -8.92
N ASP A 77 -15.81 -0.35 -10.12
CA ASP A 77 -16.45 0.32 -11.25
C ASP A 77 -17.64 -0.52 -11.75
N LEU A 78 -18.85 -0.02 -11.51
CA LEU A 78 -20.09 -0.66 -11.94
C LEU A 78 -20.75 0.11 -13.10
N ALA A 79 -20.08 1.11 -13.68
CA ALA A 79 -20.69 2.01 -14.66
C ALA A 79 -21.06 1.31 -15.98
N ALA A 80 -20.46 0.16 -16.25
CA ALA A 80 -20.74 -0.64 -17.44
C ALA A 80 -21.99 -1.53 -17.31
N ALA A 81 -22.59 -1.65 -16.13
CA ALA A 81 -23.81 -2.43 -15.94
C ALA A 81 -25.03 -1.71 -16.51
N GLU A 82 -25.79 -2.40 -17.38
CA GLU A 82 -27.05 -1.90 -17.93
C GLU A 82 -28.21 -2.10 -16.93
N ASP A 83 -28.09 -3.11 -16.08
CA ASP A 83 -29.09 -3.43 -15.07
C ASP A 83 -28.48 -3.92 -13.74
N ARG A 84 -29.36 -4.31 -12.82
CA ARG A 84 -28.99 -4.77 -11.49
C ARG A 84 -28.24 -6.10 -11.52
N GLU A 85 -28.65 -7.04 -12.38
CA GLU A 85 -28.04 -8.36 -12.46
C GLU A 85 -26.61 -8.26 -12.97
N GLU A 86 -26.38 -7.41 -13.98
CA GLU A 86 -25.04 -7.10 -14.47
C GLU A 86 -24.19 -6.39 -13.43
N ALA A 87 -24.75 -5.46 -12.66
CA ALA A 87 -24.04 -4.78 -11.58
C ALA A 87 -23.61 -5.76 -10.47
N GLU A 88 -24.48 -6.69 -10.10
CA GLU A 88 -24.19 -7.77 -9.15
C GLU A 88 -23.08 -8.70 -9.67
N HIS A 89 -23.12 -9.02 -10.97
CA HIS A 89 -22.08 -9.80 -11.63
C HIS A 89 -20.71 -9.10 -11.62
N LEU A 90 -20.65 -7.83 -12.06
CA LEU A 90 -19.43 -7.02 -12.06
C LEU A 90 -18.86 -6.83 -10.65
N PHE A 91 -19.74 -6.65 -9.66
CA PHE A 91 -19.32 -6.60 -8.27
C PHE A 91 -18.63 -7.90 -7.84
N ALA A 92 -19.27 -9.04 -8.08
CA ALA A 92 -18.72 -10.34 -7.69
C ALA A 92 -17.37 -10.62 -8.37
N GLU A 93 -17.25 -10.29 -9.67
CA GLU A 93 -16.01 -10.44 -10.42
C GLU A 93 -14.88 -9.58 -9.85
N GLN A 94 -15.11 -8.28 -9.69
CA GLN A 94 -14.09 -7.33 -9.23
C GLN A 94 -13.72 -7.57 -7.76
N ALA A 95 -14.70 -7.85 -6.89
CA ALA A 95 -14.44 -8.19 -5.50
C ALA A 95 -13.66 -9.50 -5.36
N GLY A 96 -13.97 -10.50 -6.20
CA GLY A 96 -13.22 -11.75 -6.29
C GLY A 96 -11.78 -11.51 -6.75
N ALA A 97 -11.57 -10.71 -7.79
CA ALA A 97 -10.24 -10.36 -8.29
C ALA A 97 -9.39 -9.62 -7.25
N LEU A 98 -9.99 -8.69 -6.49
CA LEU A 98 -9.29 -8.01 -5.40
C LEU A 98 -8.94 -8.97 -4.27
N ARG A 99 -9.88 -9.83 -3.84
CA ARG A 99 -9.62 -10.85 -2.81
C ARG A 99 -8.44 -11.73 -3.20
N ASP A 100 -8.45 -12.27 -4.42
CA ASP A 100 -7.41 -13.17 -4.90
C ASP A 100 -6.06 -12.45 -5.02
N ALA A 101 -6.07 -11.17 -5.41
CA ALA A 101 -4.88 -10.33 -5.42
C ALA A 101 -4.32 -10.05 -4.02
N LEU A 102 -5.17 -9.80 -3.02
CA LEU A 102 -4.73 -9.61 -1.63
C LEU A 102 -4.12 -10.89 -1.06
N ILE A 103 -4.74 -12.05 -1.34
CA ILE A 103 -4.19 -13.36 -0.95
C ILE A 103 -2.83 -13.58 -1.61
N GLY A 104 -2.75 -13.41 -2.94
CA GLY A 104 -1.50 -13.58 -3.68
C GLY A 104 -0.40 -12.65 -3.21
N ALA A 105 -0.72 -11.37 -2.94
CA ALA A 105 0.24 -10.39 -2.46
C ALA A 105 0.74 -10.70 -1.04
N ASP A 106 -0.13 -11.21 -0.16
CA ASP A 106 0.25 -11.60 1.21
C ASP A 106 1.13 -12.85 1.20
N THR A 107 0.83 -13.83 0.33
CA THR A 107 1.68 -14.99 0.09
C THR A 107 3.03 -14.61 -0.49
N VAL A 108 3.07 -13.74 -1.52
CA VAL A 108 4.34 -13.27 -2.07
C VAL A 108 5.14 -12.52 -1.01
N LEU A 109 4.51 -11.68 -0.20
CA LEU A 109 5.21 -10.98 0.86
C LEU A 109 5.78 -11.96 1.90
N ASP A 110 5.12 -13.09 2.18
CA ASP A 110 5.68 -14.15 3.04
C ASP A 110 6.93 -14.78 2.43
N LEU A 111 6.92 -15.03 1.11
CA LEU A 111 8.09 -15.54 0.39
C LEU A 111 9.28 -14.59 0.42
N TRP A 112 9.06 -13.28 0.57
CA TRP A 112 10.13 -12.30 0.72
C TRP A 112 10.76 -12.30 2.11
N ARG A 113 10.12 -12.91 3.13
CA ARG A 113 10.56 -12.83 4.52
C ARG A 113 11.94 -13.45 4.73
N GLU A 114 12.14 -14.68 4.30
CA GLU A 114 13.38 -15.44 4.51
C GLU A 114 14.57 -14.79 3.77
N PRO A 115 14.48 -14.50 2.45
CA PRO A 115 15.52 -13.74 1.74
C PRO A 115 15.84 -12.40 2.40
N PHE A 116 14.81 -11.72 2.90
CA PHE A 116 15.00 -10.43 3.57
C PHE A 116 15.77 -10.60 4.88
N GLU A 117 15.39 -11.54 5.74
CA GLU A 117 16.06 -11.87 7.01
C GLU A 117 17.52 -12.28 6.79
N ASP A 118 17.79 -13.14 5.82
CA ASP A 118 19.14 -13.62 5.50
C ASP A 118 20.05 -12.49 5.02
N LEU A 119 19.56 -11.64 4.11
CA LEU A 119 20.37 -10.56 3.53
C LEU A 119 20.63 -9.40 4.48
N VAL A 120 19.69 -9.07 5.36
CA VAL A 120 19.93 -8.01 6.37
C VAL A 120 20.66 -8.50 7.61
N GLY A 121 20.63 -9.82 7.88
CA GLY A 121 21.17 -10.43 9.09
C GLY A 121 20.49 -9.94 10.38
N ASP A 122 19.20 -9.60 10.29
CA ASP A 122 18.35 -9.02 11.34
C ASP A 122 16.99 -9.72 11.34
N HIS A 123 16.36 -9.80 12.50
CA HIS A 123 15.07 -10.44 12.66
C HIS A 123 13.93 -9.59 12.08
N ILE A 124 13.31 -10.11 11.02
CA ILE A 124 12.24 -9.43 10.30
C ILE A 124 10.92 -9.51 11.07
N ARG A 125 10.32 -8.33 11.32
CA ARG A 125 9.01 -8.23 11.96
C ARG A 125 7.91 -8.03 10.93
N VAL A 126 6.73 -8.57 11.21
CA VAL A 126 5.50 -8.23 10.50
C VAL A 126 4.92 -6.95 11.12
N ASP A 127 4.98 -5.86 10.38
CA ASP A 127 4.36 -4.60 10.74
C ASP A 127 2.90 -4.55 10.27
N ARG A 128 2.01 -4.20 11.20
CA ARG A 128 0.56 -4.09 10.97
C ARG A 128 0.06 -2.65 11.12
N ARG A 129 0.96 -1.67 11.22
CA ARG A 129 0.57 -0.26 11.29
C ARG A 129 0.08 0.19 9.91
N LEU A 130 -1.01 0.96 9.90
CA LEU A 130 -1.53 1.52 8.64
C LEU A 130 -0.62 2.61 8.07
N ARG A 131 0.10 3.32 8.94
CA ARG A 131 1.09 4.33 8.58
C ARG A 131 2.49 3.74 8.68
N LEU A 132 3.25 3.90 7.60
CA LEU A 132 4.67 3.56 7.56
C LEU A 132 5.50 4.81 7.81
N ASP A 133 6.68 4.61 8.37
CA ASP A 133 7.66 5.68 8.62
C ASP A 133 8.47 6.03 7.34
N VAL A 134 8.20 5.35 6.22
CA VAL A 134 8.84 5.54 4.92
C VAL A 134 7.79 5.96 3.88
N ARG A 135 8.16 6.91 3.00
CA ARG A 135 7.34 7.29 1.85
C ARG A 135 7.59 6.32 0.69
N LEU A 136 6.54 5.66 0.24
CA LEU A 136 6.59 4.75 -0.91
C LEU A 136 6.22 5.50 -2.19
N PRO A 137 6.78 5.12 -3.35
CA PRO A 137 6.46 5.73 -4.65
C PRO A 137 5.09 5.28 -5.19
N ALA A 138 4.42 4.33 -4.53
CA ALA A 138 3.14 3.78 -4.92
C ALA A 138 2.26 3.46 -3.71
N HIS A 139 0.96 3.26 -3.96
CA HIS A 139 -0.01 2.99 -2.90
C HIS A 139 0.11 1.55 -2.39
N ARG A 140 0.00 1.37 -1.08
CA ARG A 140 -0.02 0.03 -0.48
C ARG A 140 -1.26 -0.73 -0.92
N LEU A 141 -1.07 -2.00 -1.25
CA LEU A 141 -2.16 -2.94 -1.51
C LEU A 141 -2.65 -3.59 -0.21
N LEU A 142 -1.73 -3.86 0.73
CA LEU A 142 -2.01 -4.52 2.01
C LEU A 142 -1.61 -3.64 3.19
N PRO A 143 -2.34 -3.68 4.31
CA PRO A 143 -1.97 -2.99 5.55
C PRO A 143 -0.85 -3.71 6.32
N THR A 144 -0.34 -4.82 5.77
CA THR A 144 0.79 -5.61 6.27
C THR A 144 2.09 -5.23 5.53
N ALA A 145 3.19 -5.17 6.26
CA ALA A 145 4.54 -4.97 5.73
C ALA A 145 5.53 -5.84 6.50
N LEU A 146 6.66 -6.16 5.88
CA LEU A 146 7.84 -6.68 6.57
C LEU A 146 8.77 -5.53 6.91
N ILE A 147 9.36 -5.55 8.10
CA ILE A 147 10.32 -4.54 8.53
C ILE A 147 11.58 -5.17 9.12
N SER A 148 12.74 -4.64 8.76
CA SER A 148 13.98 -4.78 9.54
C SER A 148 14.08 -3.57 10.47
N PRO A 149 13.87 -3.73 11.79
CA PRO A 149 13.92 -2.61 12.72
C PRO A 149 15.33 -2.00 12.81
N GLU A 150 16.38 -2.82 12.73
CA GLU A 150 17.75 -2.33 12.86
C GLU A 150 18.21 -1.56 11.63
N LYS A 151 17.86 -2.05 10.43
CA LYS A 151 18.21 -1.36 9.18
C LYS A 151 17.17 -0.33 8.74
N GLN A 152 16.02 -0.28 9.42
CA GLN A 152 14.88 0.59 9.09
C GLN A 152 14.39 0.43 7.65
N ILE A 153 14.43 -0.81 7.14
CA ILE A 153 13.96 -1.16 5.79
C ILE A 153 12.55 -1.74 5.90
N VAL A 154 11.69 -1.36 4.97
CA VAL A 154 10.29 -1.79 4.85
C VAL A 154 10.08 -2.46 3.49
N VAL A 155 9.42 -3.61 3.50
CA VAL A 155 8.98 -4.33 2.29
C VAL A 155 7.47 -4.50 2.34
N THR A 156 6.75 -4.10 1.29
CA THR A 156 5.28 -4.24 1.23
C THR A 156 4.75 -4.30 -0.20
N ALA A 157 3.62 -4.97 -0.39
CA ALA A 157 2.96 -5.02 -1.70
C ALA A 157 2.30 -3.68 -2.04
N VAL A 158 2.49 -3.24 -3.29
CA VAL A 158 1.95 -1.97 -3.79
C VAL A 158 1.12 -2.15 -5.06
N CYS A 159 0.26 -1.18 -5.32
CA CYS A 159 -0.62 -1.09 -6.48
C CYS A 159 -0.58 0.32 -7.07
N SER A 160 -0.95 0.42 -8.34
CA SER A 160 -1.25 1.69 -9.00
C SER A 160 -2.72 2.05 -8.79
N ALA A 161 -3.00 3.36 -8.76
CA ALA A 161 -4.38 3.84 -8.70
C ALA A 161 -5.09 3.57 -10.03
N ARG A 162 -6.13 2.72 -10.01
CA ARG A 162 -6.94 2.36 -11.19
C ARG A 162 -8.26 1.70 -10.77
N PRO A 163 -9.28 1.64 -11.64
CA PRO A 163 -10.45 0.81 -11.37
C PRO A 163 -10.09 -0.67 -11.37
N LEU A 164 -10.80 -1.49 -10.60
CA LEU A 164 -10.63 -2.95 -10.59
C LEU A 164 -10.95 -3.59 -11.95
N ALA A 165 -11.81 -2.96 -12.75
CA ALA A 165 -12.09 -3.36 -14.12
C ALA A 165 -10.85 -3.33 -15.05
N ALA A 166 -9.79 -2.58 -14.69
CA ALA A 166 -8.55 -2.51 -15.46
C ALA A 166 -7.57 -3.68 -15.19
N GLY A 167 -8.02 -4.74 -14.51
CA GLY A 167 -7.30 -6.00 -14.33
C GLY A 167 -6.62 -6.16 -12.97
N ARG A 168 -5.81 -7.23 -12.85
CA ARG A 168 -5.30 -7.72 -11.55
C ARG A 168 -4.41 -6.69 -10.83
N PRO A 169 -4.71 -6.34 -9.57
CA PRO A 169 -4.13 -5.24 -8.82
C PRO A 169 -2.61 -5.09 -8.64
N PRO A 170 -1.84 -6.09 -8.16
CA PRO A 170 -0.52 -5.79 -7.64
C PRO A 170 0.37 -5.30 -8.77
N MET A 171 0.99 -4.15 -8.55
CA MET A 171 2.00 -3.61 -9.46
C MET A 171 3.37 -4.25 -9.15
N GLY A 172 3.62 -4.54 -7.88
CA GLY A 172 4.93 -5.04 -7.44
C GLY A 172 5.08 -5.05 -5.92
N ILE A 173 6.31 -5.30 -5.48
CA ILE A 173 6.76 -5.15 -4.10
C ILE A 173 7.60 -3.88 -4.01
N ALA A 174 7.24 -3.00 -3.07
CA ALA A 174 8.06 -1.86 -2.73
C ALA A 174 9.04 -2.23 -1.62
N VAL A 175 10.32 -1.88 -1.82
CA VAL A 175 11.35 -1.88 -0.79
C VAL A 175 11.71 -0.43 -0.53
N GLY A 176 11.74 -0.02 0.74
CA GLY A 176 12.01 1.36 1.11
C GLY A 176 12.75 1.49 2.42
N GLN A 177 13.59 2.50 2.49
CA GLN A 177 14.23 3.03 3.68
C GLN A 177 14.00 4.55 3.68
N GLN A 178 14.36 5.25 4.75
CA GLN A 178 14.28 6.70 4.78
C GLN A 178 14.91 7.31 3.51
N ASP A 179 14.15 8.18 2.83
CA ASP A 179 14.53 8.92 1.63
C ASP A 179 14.81 8.11 0.35
N VAL A 180 14.77 6.77 0.41
CA VAL A 180 15.06 5.90 -0.74
C VAL A 180 14.02 4.78 -0.82
N ALA A 181 13.33 4.65 -1.95
CA ALA A 181 12.40 3.56 -2.18
C ALA A 181 12.37 3.14 -3.65
N ARG A 182 12.14 1.84 -3.88
CA ARG A 182 12.04 1.25 -5.23
C ARG A 182 10.88 0.26 -5.27
N VAL A 183 10.29 0.09 -6.45
CA VAL A 183 9.27 -0.93 -6.70
C VAL A 183 9.82 -1.94 -7.70
N TYR A 184 9.69 -3.22 -7.33
CA TYR A 184 10.06 -4.36 -8.15
C TYR A 184 8.79 -5.05 -8.67
N PRO A 185 8.68 -5.29 -9.98
CA PRO A 185 7.52 -5.99 -10.53
C PRO A 185 7.50 -7.46 -10.09
N LEU A 186 6.31 -8.05 -10.01
CA LEU A 186 6.18 -9.50 -9.88
C LEU A 186 6.43 -10.15 -11.26
N PRO A 187 7.13 -11.31 -11.37
CA PRO A 187 7.54 -12.26 -10.33
C PRO A 187 9.05 -12.21 -10.02
N ASP A 188 9.63 -11.02 -9.87
CA ASP A 188 11.07 -10.92 -9.66
C ASP A 188 11.52 -11.66 -8.39
N ASP A 189 12.74 -12.18 -8.47
CA ASP A 189 13.42 -12.90 -7.39
C ASP A 189 13.71 -11.97 -6.19
N PRO A 190 13.26 -12.30 -4.97
CA PRO A 190 13.42 -11.45 -3.80
C PRO A 190 14.88 -11.12 -3.47
N GLU A 191 15.78 -12.11 -3.54
CA GLU A 191 17.20 -11.92 -3.23
C GLU A 191 17.82 -10.89 -4.17
N ARG A 192 17.67 -11.10 -5.48
CA ARG A 192 18.17 -10.15 -6.50
C ARG A 192 17.60 -8.74 -6.32
N CYS A 193 16.31 -8.62 -5.97
CA CYS A 193 15.69 -7.32 -5.74
C CYS A 193 16.26 -6.61 -4.51
N LEU A 194 16.48 -7.34 -3.41
CA LEU A 194 17.03 -6.79 -2.18
C LEU A 194 18.49 -6.38 -2.35
N GLU A 195 19.30 -7.20 -3.04
CA GLU A 195 20.68 -6.86 -3.40
C GLU A 195 20.76 -5.58 -4.25
N ASP A 196 19.92 -5.48 -5.30
CA ASP A 196 19.82 -4.27 -6.11
C ASP A 196 19.38 -3.07 -5.27
N PHE A 197 18.42 -3.24 -4.35
CA PHE A 197 17.99 -2.16 -3.47
C PHE A 197 19.13 -1.68 -2.56
N PHE A 198 19.92 -2.58 -1.99
CA PHE A 198 21.04 -2.23 -1.11
C PHE A 198 22.15 -1.50 -1.87
N GLN A 199 22.47 -1.95 -3.08
CA GLN A 199 23.40 -1.23 -3.95
C GLN A 199 22.88 0.19 -4.25
N PHE A 200 21.61 0.31 -4.64
CA PHE A 200 20.98 1.59 -4.92
C PHE A 200 20.96 2.52 -3.69
N ALA A 201 20.58 2.02 -2.52
CA ALA A 201 20.56 2.79 -1.27
C ALA A 201 21.96 3.25 -0.85
N SER A 202 22.97 2.38 -1.03
CA SER A 202 24.37 2.71 -0.78
C SER A 202 24.85 3.84 -1.69
N GLU A 203 24.59 3.76 -3.00
CA GLU A 203 24.94 4.81 -3.96
C GLU A 203 24.31 6.16 -3.59
N ARG A 204 23.01 6.15 -3.24
CA ARG A 204 22.30 7.36 -2.78
C ARG A 204 22.88 7.95 -1.50
N ALA A 205 23.27 7.10 -0.54
CA ALA A 205 23.89 7.57 0.68
C ALA A 205 25.25 8.26 0.42
N HIS A 206 26.04 7.72 -0.51
CA HIS A 206 27.32 8.34 -0.91
C HIS A 206 27.10 9.68 -1.62
N GLU A 207 26.16 9.75 -2.58
CA GLU A 207 25.81 11.00 -3.27
C GLU A 207 25.35 12.09 -2.28
N LEU A 208 24.51 11.72 -1.30
CA LEU A 208 24.02 12.64 -0.28
C LEU A 208 25.16 13.13 0.63
N ALA A 209 26.05 12.23 1.05
CA ALA A 209 27.21 12.61 1.86
C ALA A 209 28.14 13.59 1.13
N GLU A 210 28.39 13.37 -0.16
CA GLU A 210 29.16 14.32 -0.98
C GLU A 210 28.46 15.68 -1.09
N GLN A 211 27.14 15.68 -1.31
CA GLN A 211 26.37 16.91 -1.42
C GLN A 211 26.42 17.71 -0.11
N LEU A 212 26.24 17.05 1.04
CA LEU A 212 26.33 17.68 2.35
C LEU A 212 27.73 18.27 2.59
N GLY A 213 28.79 17.53 2.28
CA GLY A 213 30.16 18.06 2.38
C GLY A 213 30.40 19.29 1.50
N ARG A 214 29.85 19.33 0.28
CA ARG A 214 29.92 20.52 -0.59
C ARG A 214 29.11 21.69 -0.03
N GLN A 215 27.95 21.43 0.58
CA GLN A 215 27.13 22.47 1.22
C GLN A 215 27.84 23.06 2.44
N GLU A 216 28.44 22.24 3.29
CA GLU A 216 29.24 22.68 4.44
C GLU A 216 30.42 23.57 3.99
N ALA A 217 31.17 23.14 2.97
CA ALA A 217 32.26 23.93 2.40
C ALA A 217 31.77 25.26 1.80
N SER A 218 30.60 25.26 1.15
CA SER A 218 29.97 26.46 0.60
C SER A 218 29.56 27.45 1.69
N VAL A 219 28.96 26.97 2.79
CA VAL A 219 28.62 27.80 3.96
C VAL A 219 29.87 28.39 4.58
N GLN A 220 30.90 27.58 4.80
CA GLN A 220 32.18 28.05 5.33
C GLN A 220 32.76 29.15 4.44
N ARG A 221 32.74 28.96 3.11
CA ARG A 221 33.24 29.94 2.15
C ARG A 221 32.40 31.22 2.16
N PHE A 222 31.08 31.11 2.28
CA PHE A 222 30.18 32.25 2.36
C PHE A 222 30.43 33.07 3.64
N LEU A 223 30.66 32.40 4.78
CA LEU A 223 31.02 33.06 6.04
C LEU A 223 32.38 33.75 5.98
N GLU A 224 33.40 33.10 5.39
CA GLU A 224 34.71 33.72 5.14
C GLU A 224 34.61 34.98 4.29
N LEU A 225 33.80 34.92 3.23
CA LEU A 225 33.58 36.06 2.35
C LEU A 225 32.80 37.18 3.07
N SER A 226 31.83 36.83 3.91
CA SER A 226 31.00 37.78 4.65
C SER A 226 31.71 38.44 5.84
N GLY A 227 32.83 37.87 6.29
CA GLY A 227 33.70 38.44 7.31
C GLY A 227 34.69 39.43 6.70
N ASP A 228 34.58 40.69 7.10
CA ASP A 228 35.47 41.84 6.86
C ASP A 228 35.30 42.71 5.60
N ASP A 229 34.50 42.37 4.56
CA ASP A 229 34.28 43.32 3.44
C ASP A 229 33.01 43.08 2.57
N PHE A 230 31.95 42.46 3.11
CA PHE A 230 30.68 42.36 2.37
C PHE A 230 29.88 43.67 2.43
N HIS A 231 30.14 44.56 1.47
CA HIS A 231 29.18 45.60 1.14
C HIS A 231 27.87 44.94 0.70
N GLN A 232 26.82 45.07 1.52
CA GLN A 232 25.45 44.76 1.12
C GLN A 232 25.13 45.53 -0.16
N THR A 233 24.97 44.82 -1.27
CA THR A 233 24.29 45.34 -2.45
C THR A 233 22.92 44.68 -2.56
N GLY A 234 21.88 45.44 -2.23
CA GLY A 234 20.47 45.11 -2.52
C GLY A 234 19.65 44.78 -1.29
#